data_AF-A0A090QMM9-F1
#
_entry.id   AF-A0A090QMM9-F1
#
_cell.length_a   1.000
_cell.length_b   1.000
_cell.length_c   1.000
_cell.angle_alpha   90.00
_cell.angle_beta   90.00
_cell.angle_gamma   90.00
#
_symmetry.space_group_name_H-M   'P 1'
#
loop_
_entity.id
_entity.type
_entity.pdbx_description
1 polymer ?
#
loop_
_entity_poly.entity_id
_entity_poly.type
_entity_poly.pdbx_seq_one_letter_code
_entity_poly.pdbx_strand_id
1 'polypeptide(L)'
;MLTEGSFFLTEQVEINAITHRIEALTTDPTAVALKKALKAEKHARDEALKTHRSNMVEARKVRKALRENSAALSQEERHELKQRLSHESVIEKLQLRDLKLEWEARVNQLQTELDALTADVAPLKQERKDRSSALQKKLFAQYRFLNINGEEKDLGDIFADTTQGVPPAAAGECAAPKLLHYAFKWGFTPLSMAEFWWGISPKSEIRRHKNYYPACQGKCQPILTHMLSGMDVDENPLQHNPAEGKSIDIIYQDDDMAVVNKPAEFLSVPGKMVEDSVYLRMKQQFPDATGPLIVHRLDMSTSGLMVIAISKRANKSLQKQFIQRTVQKTYTALIDGVLTQDSGQINLPMRGDLDDRPRQLVCYEHGKPAETTYEVISRTDKHTKVRLYPKTGRTHQLRVHCATALA
;
A
#
# COMPACT_ATOMS: atom_id res chain seq x y z
N MET A 1 -31.94 8.96 13.41
CA MET A 1 -31.23 8.86 12.12
C MET A 1 -31.81 7.82 11.18
N LEU A 2 -32.28 6.66 11.66
CA LEU A 2 -32.91 5.62 10.80
C LEU A 2 -34.45 5.63 10.85
N THR A 3 -35.04 6.72 11.33
CA THR A 3 -36.50 6.88 11.38
C THR A 3 -37.03 7.27 10.00
N GLU A 4 -38.24 6.83 9.69
CA GLU A 4 -38.95 7.20 8.46
C GLU A 4 -39.03 8.74 8.33
N GLY A 5 -38.79 9.25 7.11
CA GLY A 5 -38.72 10.69 6.85
C GLY A 5 -37.43 11.41 7.28
N SER A 6 -36.42 10.69 7.79
CA SER A 6 -35.12 11.29 8.08
C SER A 6 -34.36 11.69 6.81
N PHE A 7 -33.58 12.78 6.90
CA PHE A 7 -32.73 13.23 5.79
C PHE A 7 -31.80 12.12 5.27
N PHE A 8 -31.36 11.22 6.15
CA PHE A 8 -30.47 10.13 5.80
C PHE A 8 -31.13 9.16 4.82
N LEU A 9 -32.33 8.67 5.13
CA LEU A 9 -33.05 7.74 4.25
C LEU A 9 -33.41 8.39 2.92
N THR A 10 -33.86 9.65 2.94
CA THR A 10 -34.20 10.40 1.71
C THR A 10 -33.00 10.51 0.77
N GLU A 11 -31.86 10.99 1.26
CA GLU A 11 -30.64 11.16 0.44
C GLU A 11 -30.05 9.80 0.01
N GLN A 12 -30.19 8.77 0.85
CA GLN A 12 -29.74 7.42 0.53
C GLN A 12 -30.53 6.81 -0.63
N VAL A 13 -31.84 7.07 -0.72
CA VAL A 13 -32.67 6.64 -1.85
C VAL A 13 -32.17 7.25 -3.16
N GLU A 14 -31.83 8.54 -3.16
CA GLU A 14 -31.30 9.22 -4.35
C GLU A 14 -29.92 8.67 -4.76
N ILE A 15 -29.02 8.45 -3.80
CA ILE A 15 -27.70 7.84 -4.04
C ILE A 15 -27.84 6.41 -4.61
N ASN A 16 -28.78 5.63 -4.09
CA ASN A 16 -29.05 4.27 -4.57
C ASN A 16 -29.64 4.29 -5.99
N ALA A 17 -30.53 5.24 -6.31
CA ALA A 17 -31.06 5.41 -7.66
C ALA A 17 -29.94 5.71 -8.68
N ILE A 18 -28.99 6.58 -8.34
CA ILE A 18 -27.81 6.84 -9.18
C ILE A 18 -26.95 5.58 -9.32
N THR A 19 -26.77 4.81 -8.23
CA THR A 19 -26.01 3.55 -8.25
C THR A 19 -26.65 2.55 -9.22
N HIS A 20 -27.97 2.36 -9.15
CA HIS A 20 -28.70 1.49 -10.09
C HIS A 20 -28.61 1.97 -11.54
N ARG A 21 -28.63 3.29 -11.79
CA ARG A 21 -28.44 3.84 -13.15
C ARG A 21 -27.02 3.55 -13.68
N ILE A 22 -26.00 3.69 -12.85
CA ILE A 22 -24.62 3.33 -13.21
C ILE A 22 -24.51 1.84 -13.51
N GLU A 23 -25.10 0.99 -12.67
CA GLU A 23 -25.14 -0.46 -12.88
C GLU A 23 -25.80 -0.79 -14.21
N ALA A 24 -27.01 -0.29 -14.47
CA ALA A 24 -27.72 -0.50 -15.72
C ALA A 24 -26.90 -0.13 -16.97
N LEU A 25 -26.24 1.04 -16.95
CA LEU A 25 -25.38 1.48 -18.06
C LEU A 25 -24.11 0.62 -18.22
N THR A 26 -23.58 0.08 -17.13
CA THR A 26 -22.33 -0.71 -17.16
C THR A 26 -22.57 -2.19 -17.42
N THR A 27 -23.76 -2.71 -17.11
CA THR A 27 -24.19 -4.09 -17.39
C THR A 27 -25.01 -4.21 -18.67
N ASP A 28 -25.26 -3.11 -19.37
CA ASP A 28 -25.93 -3.12 -20.67
C ASP A 28 -25.25 -4.16 -21.61
N PRO A 29 -26.00 -5.12 -22.16
CA PRO A 29 -25.42 -6.19 -22.99
C PRO A 29 -24.61 -5.67 -24.18
N THR A 30 -25.04 -4.54 -24.78
CA THR A 30 -24.37 -3.90 -25.91
C THR A 30 -23.05 -3.28 -25.47
N ALA A 31 -23.05 -2.53 -24.36
CA ALA A 31 -21.84 -1.95 -23.78
C ALA A 31 -20.82 -3.03 -23.36
N VAL A 32 -21.29 -4.14 -22.77
CA VAL A 32 -20.43 -5.29 -22.41
C VAL A 32 -19.83 -5.94 -23.64
N ALA A 33 -20.62 -6.15 -24.70
CA ALA A 33 -20.14 -6.70 -25.96
C ALA A 33 -19.11 -5.79 -26.64
N LEU A 34 -19.37 -4.48 -26.71
CA LEU A 34 -18.45 -3.48 -27.26
C LEU A 34 -17.15 -3.41 -26.47
N LYS A 35 -17.21 -3.45 -25.13
CA LYS A 35 -16.01 -3.47 -24.28
C LYS A 35 -15.15 -4.72 -24.53
N LYS A 36 -15.79 -5.88 -24.74
CA LYS A 36 -15.10 -7.13 -25.09
C LYS A 36 -14.48 -7.04 -26.49
N ALA A 37 -15.22 -6.53 -27.47
CA ALA A 37 -14.75 -6.34 -28.85
C ALA A 37 -13.55 -5.36 -28.90
N LEU A 38 -13.67 -4.21 -28.23
CA LEU A 38 -12.62 -3.21 -28.12
C LEU A 38 -11.34 -3.78 -27.49
N LYS A 39 -11.46 -4.63 -26.45
CA LYS A 39 -10.31 -5.31 -25.83
C LYS A 39 -9.66 -6.29 -26.83
N ALA A 40 -10.45 -7.06 -27.57
CA ALA A 40 -9.96 -7.97 -28.58
C ALA A 40 -9.26 -7.24 -29.73
N GLU A 41 -9.84 -6.14 -30.22
CA GLU A 41 -9.26 -5.30 -31.29
C GLU A 41 -7.96 -4.61 -30.86
N LYS A 42 -7.89 -4.08 -29.62
CA LYS A 42 -6.64 -3.53 -29.07
C LYS A 42 -5.55 -4.61 -28.97
N HIS A 43 -5.90 -5.83 -28.58
CA HIS A 43 -4.97 -6.95 -28.54
C HIS A 43 -4.49 -7.35 -29.94
N ALA A 44 -5.41 -7.51 -30.90
CA ALA A 44 -5.09 -7.83 -32.29
C ALA A 44 -4.21 -6.76 -32.94
N ARG A 45 -4.48 -5.47 -32.69
CA ARG A 45 -3.61 -4.36 -33.09
C ARG A 45 -2.20 -4.53 -32.55
N ASP A 46 -2.07 -4.78 -31.24
CA ASP A 46 -0.76 -4.87 -30.59
C ASP A 46 0.05 -6.05 -31.15
N GLU A 47 -0.60 -7.19 -31.41
CA GLU A 47 0.00 -8.33 -32.10
C GLU A 47 0.40 -8.02 -33.55
N ALA A 48 -0.49 -7.41 -34.33
CA ALA A 48 -0.21 -7.04 -35.73
C ALA A 48 0.97 -6.06 -35.82
N LEU A 49 1.02 -5.04 -34.97
CA LEU A 49 2.13 -4.09 -34.91
C LEU A 49 3.43 -4.75 -34.46
N LYS A 50 3.37 -5.69 -33.51
CA LYS A 50 4.53 -6.46 -33.08
C LYS A 50 5.07 -7.34 -34.21
N THR A 51 4.20 -8.06 -34.91
CA THR A 51 4.55 -8.89 -36.06
C THR A 51 5.17 -8.07 -37.18
N HIS A 52 4.55 -6.94 -37.56
CA HIS A 52 5.08 -6.07 -38.60
C HIS A 52 6.46 -5.50 -38.22
N ARG A 53 6.65 -5.07 -36.96
CA ARG A 53 7.96 -4.61 -36.46
C ARG A 53 9.02 -5.72 -36.51
N SER A 54 8.66 -6.96 -36.18
CA SER A 54 9.55 -8.11 -36.29
C SER A 54 9.99 -8.35 -37.73
N ASN A 55 9.05 -8.28 -38.68
CA ASN A 55 9.33 -8.42 -40.10
C ASN A 55 10.27 -7.31 -40.60
N MET A 56 10.06 -6.05 -40.17
CA MET A 56 10.98 -4.95 -40.48
C MET A 56 12.40 -5.17 -39.94
N VAL A 57 12.54 -5.77 -38.75
CA VAL A 57 13.86 -6.11 -38.18
C VAL A 57 14.56 -7.16 -39.03
N GLU A 58 13.87 -8.23 -39.42
CA GLU A 58 14.44 -9.27 -40.29
C GLU A 58 14.76 -8.73 -41.68
N ALA A 59 13.85 -7.97 -42.29
CA ALA A 59 14.09 -7.35 -43.59
C ALA A 59 15.27 -6.37 -43.54
N ARG A 60 15.44 -5.61 -42.45
CA ARG A 60 16.63 -4.77 -42.23
C ARG A 60 17.92 -5.60 -42.18
N LYS A 61 17.92 -6.78 -41.56
CA LYS A 61 19.09 -7.69 -41.56
C LYS A 61 19.40 -8.18 -42.97
N VAL A 62 18.38 -8.61 -43.72
CA VAL A 62 18.52 -9.05 -45.13
C VAL A 62 19.10 -7.92 -45.99
N ARG A 63 18.55 -6.71 -45.90
CA ARG A 63 19.07 -5.54 -46.64
C ARG A 63 20.49 -5.17 -46.22
N LYS A 64 20.89 -5.40 -44.96
CA LYS A 64 22.28 -5.19 -44.51
C LYS A 64 23.21 -6.22 -45.16
N ALA A 65 22.87 -7.50 -45.10
CA ALA A 65 23.65 -8.57 -45.73
C ALA A 65 23.81 -8.39 -47.24
N LEU A 66 22.75 -7.99 -47.95
CA LEU A 66 22.81 -7.70 -49.39
C LEU A 66 23.73 -6.53 -49.73
N ARG A 67 23.84 -5.51 -48.85
CA ARG A 67 24.80 -4.41 -49.04
C ARG A 67 26.24 -4.88 -48.82
N GLU A 68 26.48 -5.68 -47.79
CA GLU A 68 27.81 -6.20 -47.46
C GLU A 68 28.33 -7.17 -48.53
N ASN A 69 27.45 -8.01 -49.11
CA ASN A 69 27.80 -9.00 -50.13
C ASN A 69 27.83 -8.44 -51.57
N SER A 70 27.57 -7.15 -51.77
CA SER A 70 27.57 -6.50 -53.10
C SER A 70 28.97 -6.22 -53.68
N ALA A 71 30.03 -6.68 -53.02
CA ALA A 71 31.43 -6.40 -53.38
C ALA A 71 31.87 -6.98 -54.75
N ALA A 72 31.14 -7.95 -55.32
CA ALA A 72 31.43 -8.51 -56.64
C ALA A 72 30.66 -7.84 -57.80
N LEU A 73 29.69 -6.96 -57.51
CA LEU A 73 28.87 -6.28 -58.52
C LEU A 73 29.60 -5.08 -59.13
N SER A 74 29.26 -4.74 -60.38
CA SER A 74 29.72 -3.53 -61.05
C SER A 74 29.22 -2.25 -60.35
N GLN A 75 29.82 -1.11 -60.68
CA GLN A 75 29.47 0.16 -60.05
C GLN A 75 28.02 0.59 -60.31
N GLU A 76 27.52 0.31 -61.51
CA GLU A 76 26.13 0.58 -61.92
C GLU A 76 25.15 -0.36 -61.18
N GLU A 77 25.41 -1.66 -61.14
CA GLU A 77 24.58 -2.65 -60.42
C GLU A 77 24.51 -2.36 -58.91
N ARG A 78 25.60 -1.89 -58.30
CA ARG A 78 25.60 -1.46 -56.90
C ARG A 78 24.75 -0.22 -56.66
N HIS A 79 24.71 0.70 -57.62
CA HIS A 79 23.89 1.91 -57.52
C HIS A 79 22.41 1.56 -57.56
N GLU A 80 21.99 0.72 -58.51
CA GLU A 80 20.62 0.23 -58.62
C GLU A 80 20.18 -0.56 -57.38
N LEU A 81 21.05 -1.44 -56.87
CA LEU A 81 20.78 -2.20 -55.64
C LEU A 81 20.54 -1.26 -54.45
N LYS A 82 21.36 -0.21 -54.27
CA LYS A 82 21.17 0.75 -53.18
C LYS A 82 19.84 1.51 -53.31
N GLN A 83 19.47 1.92 -54.51
CA GLN A 83 18.18 2.58 -54.76
C GLN A 83 17.01 1.66 -54.41
N ARG A 84 17.05 0.40 -54.87
CA ARG A 84 16.02 -0.61 -54.58
C ARG A 84 15.86 -0.85 -53.08
N LEU A 85 16.95 -1.10 -52.35
CA LEU A 85 16.93 -1.35 -50.91
C LEU A 85 16.48 -0.12 -50.09
N SER A 86 16.73 1.09 -50.61
CA SER A 86 16.21 2.33 -50.03
C SER A 86 14.70 2.42 -50.20
N HIS A 87 14.20 2.15 -51.42
CA HIS A 87 12.79 2.13 -51.73
C HIS A 87 12.01 1.10 -50.91
N GLU A 88 12.53 -0.13 -50.78
CA GLU A 88 11.98 -1.16 -49.89
C GLU A 88 11.85 -0.67 -48.44
N SER A 89 12.86 0.02 -47.92
CA SER A 89 12.81 0.57 -46.56
C SER A 89 11.79 1.69 -46.40
N VAL A 90 11.50 2.46 -47.46
CA VAL A 90 10.48 3.51 -47.46
C VAL A 90 9.09 2.85 -47.49
N ILE A 91 8.90 1.85 -48.36
CA ILE A 91 7.64 1.09 -48.45
C ILE A 91 7.27 0.48 -47.10
N GLU A 92 8.19 -0.19 -46.41
CA GLU A 92 7.93 -0.77 -45.07
C GLU A 92 7.49 0.28 -44.04
N LYS A 93 8.10 1.48 -44.08
CA LYS A 93 7.71 2.57 -43.16
C LYS A 93 6.31 3.09 -43.48
N LEU A 94 5.95 3.19 -44.75
CA LEU A 94 4.62 3.58 -45.19
C LEU A 94 3.58 2.51 -44.80
N GLN A 95 3.86 1.24 -45.04
CA GLN A 95 3.01 0.13 -44.62
C GLN A 95 2.77 0.13 -43.10
N LEU A 96 3.80 0.35 -42.29
CA LEU A 96 3.63 0.46 -40.83
C LEU A 96 2.76 1.68 -40.44
N ARG A 97 2.90 2.81 -41.14
CA ARG A 97 2.07 4.00 -40.90
C ARG A 97 0.61 3.72 -41.24
N ASP A 98 0.36 3.16 -42.42
CA ASP A 98 -0.99 2.90 -42.92
C ASP A 98 -1.69 1.84 -42.04
N LEU A 99 -0.96 0.78 -41.64
CA LEU A 99 -1.43 -0.21 -40.66
C LEU A 99 -1.84 0.44 -39.33
N LYS A 100 -1.06 1.39 -38.81
CA LYS A 100 -1.43 2.10 -37.58
C LYS A 100 -2.73 2.89 -37.74
N LEU A 101 -2.88 3.62 -38.85
CA LEU A 101 -4.07 4.43 -39.14
C LEU A 101 -5.31 3.55 -39.25
N GLU A 102 -5.23 2.41 -39.93
CA GLU A 102 -6.32 1.45 -40.05
C GLU A 102 -6.77 0.91 -38.68
N TRP A 103 -5.84 0.45 -37.85
CA TRP A 103 -6.18 -0.03 -36.50
C TRP A 103 -6.69 1.07 -35.59
N GLU A 104 -6.16 2.29 -35.72
CA GLU A 104 -6.62 3.45 -34.97
C GLU A 104 -8.06 3.79 -35.34
N ALA A 105 -8.42 3.78 -36.63
CA ALA A 105 -9.79 3.97 -37.08
C ALA A 105 -10.74 2.90 -36.51
N ARG A 106 -10.38 1.61 -36.56
CA ARG A 106 -11.19 0.51 -36.01
C ARG A 106 -11.40 0.63 -34.50
N VAL A 107 -10.33 0.92 -33.76
CA VAL A 107 -10.40 1.12 -32.32
C VAL A 107 -11.23 2.34 -31.97
N ASN A 108 -11.06 3.45 -32.70
CA ASN A 108 -11.79 4.69 -32.46
C ASN A 108 -13.28 4.55 -32.75
N GLN A 109 -13.67 3.78 -33.76
CA GLN A 109 -15.07 3.49 -34.03
C GLN A 109 -15.74 2.78 -32.84
N LEU A 110 -15.17 1.65 -32.40
CA LEU A 110 -15.69 0.90 -31.25
C LEU A 110 -15.66 1.70 -29.95
N GLN A 111 -14.62 2.54 -29.78
CA GLN A 111 -14.53 3.43 -28.62
C GLN A 111 -15.64 4.48 -28.65
N THR A 112 -15.94 5.08 -29.81
CA THR A 112 -17.00 6.09 -29.97
C THR A 112 -18.38 5.48 -29.68
N GLU A 113 -18.66 4.27 -30.17
CA GLU A 113 -19.90 3.55 -29.90
C GLU A 113 -20.05 3.23 -28.40
N LEU A 114 -18.97 2.78 -27.75
CA LEU A 114 -18.96 2.52 -26.32
C LEU A 114 -19.12 3.81 -25.49
N ASP A 115 -18.46 4.88 -25.90
CA ASP A 115 -18.52 6.17 -25.22
C ASP A 115 -19.93 6.77 -25.32
N ALA A 116 -20.63 6.60 -26.45
CA ALA A 116 -22.03 7.03 -26.59
C ALA A 116 -22.97 6.32 -25.61
N LEU A 117 -22.77 5.02 -25.38
CA LEU A 117 -23.57 4.25 -24.41
C LEU A 117 -23.19 4.52 -22.95
N THR A 118 -21.95 4.93 -22.68
CA THR A 118 -21.42 5.08 -21.33
C THR A 118 -21.10 6.52 -20.93
N ALA A 119 -21.49 7.51 -21.74
CA ALA A 119 -21.22 8.93 -21.55
C ALA A 119 -21.64 9.42 -20.15
N ASP A 120 -22.80 8.95 -19.68
CA ASP A 120 -23.37 9.31 -18.38
C ASP A 120 -22.67 8.66 -17.19
N VAL A 121 -21.87 7.60 -17.39
CA VAL A 121 -21.28 6.85 -16.27
C VAL A 121 -20.32 7.70 -15.46
N ALA A 122 -19.47 8.50 -16.11
CA ALA A 122 -18.53 9.39 -15.45
C ALA A 122 -19.22 10.51 -14.64
N PRO A 123 -20.15 11.31 -15.20
CA PRO A 123 -20.85 12.34 -14.44
C PRO A 123 -21.71 11.75 -13.32
N LEU A 124 -22.39 10.60 -13.54
CA LEU A 124 -23.16 9.94 -12.47
C LEU A 124 -22.27 9.47 -11.32
N LYS A 125 -21.06 8.95 -11.60
CA LYS A 125 -20.09 8.58 -10.56
C LYS A 125 -19.64 9.79 -9.75
N GLN A 126 -19.43 10.92 -10.41
CA GLN A 126 -19.06 12.17 -9.75
C GLN A 126 -20.21 12.70 -8.88
N GLU A 127 -21.43 12.77 -9.42
CA GLU A 127 -22.62 13.17 -8.67
C GLU A 127 -22.87 12.28 -7.44
N ARG A 128 -22.80 10.95 -7.61
CA ARG A 128 -22.91 9.99 -6.51
C ARG A 128 -21.89 10.27 -5.41
N LYS A 129 -20.64 10.53 -5.80
CA LYS A 129 -19.55 10.82 -4.85
C LYS A 129 -19.82 12.11 -4.08
N ASP A 130 -20.26 13.16 -4.76
CA ASP A 130 -20.52 14.46 -4.14
C ASP A 130 -21.71 14.38 -3.18
N ARG A 131 -22.81 13.74 -3.60
CA ARG A 131 -23.98 13.47 -2.73
C ARG A 131 -23.62 12.63 -1.51
N SER A 132 -22.86 11.55 -1.70
CA SER A 132 -22.39 10.71 -0.60
C SER A 132 -21.52 11.49 0.38
N SER A 133 -20.65 12.37 -0.12
CA SER A 133 -19.76 13.19 0.72
C SER A 133 -20.56 14.24 1.50
N ALA A 134 -21.54 14.88 0.86
CA ALA A 134 -22.43 15.84 1.49
C ALA A 134 -23.29 15.18 2.59
N LEU A 135 -23.86 14.00 2.31
CA LEU A 135 -24.62 13.24 3.28
C LEU A 135 -23.76 12.83 4.49
N GLN A 136 -22.55 12.35 4.24
CA GLN A 136 -21.60 11.98 5.29
C GLN A 136 -21.24 13.19 6.17
N LYS A 137 -21.01 14.37 5.58
CA LYS A 137 -20.77 15.61 6.33
C LYS A 137 -21.98 15.98 7.20
N LYS A 138 -23.21 15.88 6.66
CA LYS A 138 -24.44 16.10 7.44
C LYS A 138 -24.55 15.13 8.62
N LEU A 139 -24.23 13.85 8.42
CA LEU A 139 -24.21 12.83 9.48
C LEU A 139 -23.20 13.15 10.57
N PHE A 140 -21.97 13.50 10.19
CA PHE A 140 -20.90 13.84 11.14
C PHE A 140 -21.26 15.03 12.02
N ALA A 141 -21.96 16.02 11.46
CA ALA A 141 -22.50 17.16 12.20
C ALA A 141 -23.67 16.80 13.14
N GLN A 142 -24.14 15.55 13.20
CA GLN A 142 -25.13 15.09 14.19
C GLN A 142 -24.50 14.42 15.42
N TYR A 143 -23.23 14.02 15.35
CA TYR A 143 -22.56 13.43 16.50
C TYR A 143 -22.21 14.52 17.51
N ARG A 144 -22.36 14.21 18.80
CA ARG A 144 -21.97 15.06 19.91
C ARG A 144 -21.18 14.25 20.92
N PHE A 145 -19.98 14.71 21.26
CA PHE A 145 -19.12 14.08 22.25
C PHE A 145 -18.84 15.07 23.37
N LEU A 146 -19.30 14.72 24.57
CA LEU A 146 -19.01 15.47 25.78
C LEU A 146 -17.66 15.01 26.35
N ASN A 147 -16.98 15.91 27.06
CA ASN A 147 -15.93 15.54 28.01
C ASN A 147 -16.41 15.68 29.46
N ILE A 148 -15.54 15.43 30.43
CA ILE A 148 -15.88 15.49 31.86
C ILE A 148 -16.31 16.89 32.34
N ASN A 149 -15.87 17.94 31.64
CA ASN A 149 -16.22 19.33 31.95
C ASN A 149 -17.54 19.77 31.28
N GLY A 150 -18.19 18.88 30.52
CA GLY A 150 -19.42 19.19 29.77
C GLY A 150 -19.18 19.93 28.45
N GLU A 151 -17.94 20.02 27.97
CA GLU A 151 -17.63 20.63 26.68
C GLU A 151 -17.99 19.67 25.54
N GLU A 152 -18.76 20.18 24.58
CA GLU A 152 -19.29 19.40 23.47
C GLU A 152 -18.52 19.68 22.18
N LYS A 153 -18.18 18.64 21.42
CA LYS A 153 -17.70 18.74 20.03
C LYS A 153 -18.36 17.73 19.12
N ASP A 154 -18.50 18.09 17.84
CA ASP A 154 -18.89 17.14 16.80
C ASP A 154 -17.68 16.47 16.14
N LEU A 155 -17.94 15.53 15.22
CA LEU A 155 -16.85 14.86 14.50
C LEU A 155 -16.06 15.80 13.58
N GLY A 156 -16.70 16.81 13.00
CA GLY A 156 -16.01 17.79 12.15
C GLY A 156 -14.95 18.55 12.96
N ASP A 157 -15.33 19.07 14.12
CA ASP A 157 -14.44 19.83 15.01
C ASP A 157 -13.29 18.96 15.55
N ILE A 158 -13.59 17.72 15.97
CA ILE A 158 -12.59 16.79 16.51
C ILE A 158 -11.54 16.41 15.46
N PHE A 159 -11.96 16.25 14.20
CA PHE A 159 -11.07 15.75 13.14
C PHE A 159 -10.36 16.85 12.35
N ALA A 160 -10.72 18.11 12.54
CA ALA A 160 -10.14 19.25 11.82
C ALA A 160 -8.61 19.30 11.93
N ASP A 161 -8.05 19.01 13.12
CA ASP A 161 -6.60 19.04 13.39
C ASP A 161 -5.90 17.70 13.09
N THR A 162 -6.64 16.68 12.65
CA THR A 162 -6.03 15.40 12.27
C THR A 162 -5.40 15.49 10.89
N THR A 163 -4.48 14.56 10.58
CA THR A 163 -3.80 14.55 9.26
C THR A 163 -4.77 14.43 8.08
N GLN A 164 -5.95 13.84 8.27
CA GLN A 164 -6.95 13.74 7.20
C GLN A 164 -7.89 14.95 7.15
N GLY A 165 -8.02 15.72 8.25
CA GLY A 165 -8.95 16.85 8.37
C GLY A 165 -10.44 16.48 8.30
N VAL A 166 -10.76 15.21 8.04
CA VAL A 166 -12.13 14.69 7.94
C VAL A 166 -12.24 13.35 8.67
N PRO A 167 -13.41 13.05 9.27
CA PRO A 167 -13.60 11.79 9.95
C PRO A 167 -13.71 10.62 8.96
N PRO A 168 -13.09 9.47 9.24
CA PRO A 168 -13.32 8.27 8.45
C PRO A 168 -14.74 7.71 8.67
N ALA A 169 -15.20 6.88 7.74
CA ALA A 169 -16.49 6.22 7.89
C ALA A 169 -16.57 5.40 9.20
N ALA A 170 -17.73 5.43 9.84
CA ALA A 170 -18.01 4.83 11.14
C ALA A 170 -17.21 5.40 12.34
N ALA A 171 -16.57 6.56 12.20
CA ALA A 171 -16.09 7.30 13.36
C ALA A 171 -17.27 7.63 14.30
N GLY A 172 -17.07 7.48 15.61
CA GLY A 172 -18.14 7.67 16.60
C GLY A 172 -19.01 6.45 16.88
N GLU A 173 -18.85 5.36 16.11
CA GLU A 173 -19.63 4.14 16.33
C GLU A 173 -19.07 3.19 17.40
N CYS A 174 -17.83 3.41 17.84
CA CYS A 174 -17.17 2.60 18.87
C CYS A 174 -17.97 2.63 20.20
N ALA A 175 -17.89 1.57 21.00
CA ALA A 175 -18.61 1.48 22.27
C ALA A 175 -18.07 2.49 23.31
N ALA A 176 -16.74 2.65 23.39
CA ALA A 176 -16.11 3.55 24.36
C ALA A 176 -16.63 5.00 24.30
N PRO A 177 -16.64 5.70 23.14
CA PRO A 177 -17.22 7.04 23.04
C PRO A 177 -18.70 7.11 23.45
N LYS A 178 -19.51 6.10 23.13
CA LYS A 178 -20.94 6.08 23.49
C LYS A 178 -21.14 5.97 25.01
N LEU A 179 -20.37 5.09 25.66
CA LEU A 179 -20.39 4.91 27.11
C LEU A 179 -19.89 6.15 27.86
N LEU A 180 -18.79 6.75 27.40
CA LEU A 180 -18.27 7.99 27.98
C LEU A 180 -19.25 9.15 27.82
N HIS A 181 -19.85 9.31 26.63
CA HIS A 181 -20.82 10.38 26.39
C HIS A 181 -22.00 10.23 27.33
N TYR A 182 -22.50 8.99 27.50
CA TYR A 182 -23.54 8.71 28.48
C TYR A 182 -23.09 9.07 29.90
N ALA A 183 -21.91 8.61 30.34
CA ALA A 183 -21.40 8.91 31.68
C ALA A 183 -21.35 10.43 31.95
N PHE A 184 -20.74 11.20 31.05
CA PHE A 184 -20.61 12.65 31.21
C PHE A 184 -21.96 13.37 31.15
N LYS A 185 -22.87 12.95 30.26
CA LYS A 185 -24.23 13.52 30.18
C LYS A 185 -25.00 13.39 31.49
N TRP A 186 -24.75 12.33 32.25
CA TRP A 186 -25.42 12.06 33.53
C TRP A 186 -24.56 12.42 34.76
N GLY A 187 -23.42 13.08 34.57
CA GLY A 187 -22.53 13.47 35.66
C GLY A 187 -21.84 12.31 36.37
N PHE A 188 -21.74 11.14 35.73
CA PHE A 188 -20.95 10.03 36.25
C PHE A 188 -19.46 10.23 35.98
N THR A 189 -18.62 9.81 36.93
CA THR A 189 -17.17 9.79 36.79
C THR A 189 -16.72 8.39 36.37
N PRO A 190 -16.23 8.20 35.13
CA PRO A 190 -15.66 6.93 34.73
C PRO A 190 -14.42 6.61 35.57
N LEU A 191 -14.38 5.41 36.16
CA LEU A 191 -13.23 4.96 36.98
C LEU A 191 -12.19 4.20 36.17
N SER A 192 -12.64 3.34 35.25
CA SER A 192 -11.78 2.55 34.38
C SER A 192 -12.59 2.06 33.19
N MET A 193 -11.91 1.78 32.08
CA MET A 193 -12.51 1.23 30.87
C MET A 193 -11.50 0.37 30.13
N ALA A 194 -11.97 -0.75 29.60
CA ALA A 194 -11.17 -1.63 28.77
C ALA A 194 -12.03 -2.19 27.63
N GLU A 195 -11.46 -2.25 26.43
CA GLU A 195 -12.10 -2.88 25.26
C GLU A 195 -11.41 -4.21 24.97
N PHE A 196 -12.19 -5.26 24.74
CA PHE A 196 -11.70 -6.58 24.37
C PHE A 196 -12.54 -7.20 23.26
N TRP A 197 -11.97 -8.17 22.55
CA TRP A 197 -12.72 -8.90 21.53
C TRP A 197 -13.42 -10.13 22.09
N TRP A 198 -14.70 -10.29 21.77
CA TRP A 198 -15.47 -11.46 22.16
C TRP A 198 -15.90 -12.29 20.95
N GLY A 199 -15.21 -13.40 20.71
CA GLY A 199 -15.64 -14.44 19.79
C GLY A 199 -14.60 -14.73 18.71
N ILE A 200 -15.08 -15.22 17.57
CA ILE A 200 -14.24 -15.56 16.42
C ILE A 200 -13.74 -14.27 15.75
N SER A 201 -12.49 -14.30 15.29
CA SER A 201 -11.90 -13.19 14.54
C SER A 201 -12.67 -12.89 13.25
N PRO A 202 -12.87 -11.61 12.86
CA PRO A 202 -13.36 -11.28 11.53
C PRO A 202 -12.43 -11.81 10.44
N LYS A 203 -12.92 -11.95 9.20
CA LYS A 203 -12.05 -12.28 8.06
C LYS A 203 -11.10 -11.12 7.69
N SER A 204 -11.47 -9.89 8.05
CA SER A 204 -10.76 -8.66 7.67
C SER A 204 -9.64 -8.25 8.62
N GLU A 205 -9.59 -8.81 9.83
CA GLU A 205 -8.60 -8.46 10.85
C GLU A 205 -8.39 -9.63 11.81
N ILE A 206 -7.27 -9.63 12.53
CA ILE A 206 -6.94 -10.69 13.49
C ILE A 206 -7.28 -10.19 14.90
N ARG A 207 -8.31 -10.80 15.48
CA ARG A 207 -8.78 -10.58 16.84
C ARG A 207 -8.77 -11.89 17.62
N ARG A 208 -8.29 -11.82 18.86
CA ARG A 208 -8.19 -12.95 19.78
C ARG A 208 -9.29 -12.82 20.82
N HIS A 209 -10.07 -13.88 21.01
CA HIS A 209 -11.10 -13.94 22.03
C HIS A 209 -10.51 -13.60 23.42
N LYS A 210 -11.19 -12.71 24.16
CA LYS A 210 -10.78 -12.14 25.47
C LYS A 210 -9.50 -11.29 25.45
N ASN A 211 -8.93 -11.01 24.27
CA ASN A 211 -7.76 -10.13 24.19
C ASN A 211 -8.19 -8.67 24.24
N TYR A 212 -7.48 -7.87 25.04
CA TYR A 212 -7.67 -6.43 25.14
C TYR A 212 -7.01 -5.71 23.97
N TYR A 213 -7.66 -4.67 23.47
CA TYR A 213 -7.15 -3.87 22.37
C TYR A 213 -7.21 -2.38 22.74
N PRO A 214 -6.17 -1.60 22.42
CA PRO A 214 -6.24 -0.16 22.54
C PRO A 214 -7.23 0.40 21.52
N ALA A 215 -7.70 1.62 21.78
CA ALA A 215 -8.47 2.40 20.84
C ALA A 215 -7.72 2.55 19.50
N CYS A 216 -8.44 2.39 18.39
CA CYS A 216 -7.84 2.59 17.06
C CYS A 216 -7.39 4.06 16.87
N GLN A 217 -6.26 4.25 16.19
CA GLN A 217 -5.62 5.55 16.13
C GLN A 217 -6.36 6.53 15.21
N GLY A 218 -6.95 6.05 14.11
CA GLY A 218 -7.61 6.94 13.14
C GLY A 218 -9.08 7.22 13.40
N LYS A 219 -9.78 6.50 14.28
CA LYS A 219 -11.21 6.76 14.57
C LYS A 219 -11.47 7.13 16.01
N CYS A 220 -11.20 6.22 16.95
CA CYS A 220 -11.61 6.45 18.34
C CYS A 220 -10.59 7.36 19.06
N GLN A 221 -9.27 7.32 18.75
CA GLN A 221 -8.28 8.16 19.45
C GLN A 221 -8.57 9.67 19.39
N PRO A 222 -8.84 10.34 18.24
CA PRO A 222 -9.14 11.77 18.24
C PRO A 222 -10.35 12.12 19.10
N ILE A 223 -11.38 11.27 19.05
CA ILE A 223 -12.60 11.41 19.85
C ILE A 223 -12.27 11.27 21.33
N LEU A 224 -11.55 10.22 21.73
CA LEU A 224 -11.19 9.97 23.12
C LEU A 224 -10.24 11.03 23.68
N THR A 225 -9.35 11.62 22.86
CA THR A 225 -8.52 12.75 23.27
C THR A 225 -9.38 13.94 23.71
N HIS A 226 -10.46 14.26 22.99
CA HIS A 226 -11.41 15.28 23.41
C HIS A 226 -12.17 14.85 24.67
N MET A 227 -12.75 13.65 24.64
CA MET A 227 -13.65 13.17 25.70
C MET A 227 -12.96 12.98 27.06
N LEU A 228 -11.68 12.59 27.07
CA LEU A 228 -10.90 12.41 28.29
C LEU A 228 -10.18 13.70 28.72
N SER A 229 -10.28 14.79 27.94
CA SER A 229 -9.69 16.07 28.32
C SER A 229 -10.26 16.56 29.65
N GLY A 230 -9.38 16.93 30.58
CA GLY A 230 -9.74 17.35 31.94
C GLY A 230 -9.88 16.22 32.95
N MET A 231 -9.78 14.95 32.54
CA MET A 231 -9.72 13.81 33.45
C MET A 231 -8.29 13.54 33.92
N ASP A 232 -8.16 13.05 35.15
CA ASP A 232 -6.94 12.41 35.62
C ASP A 232 -6.88 10.99 35.03
N VAL A 233 -5.98 10.78 34.07
CA VAL A 233 -5.82 9.51 33.34
C VAL A 233 -4.36 9.08 33.39
N ASP A 234 -4.13 7.77 33.41
CA ASP A 234 -2.79 7.21 33.36
C ASP A 234 -1.99 7.76 32.18
N GLU A 235 -0.68 7.95 32.40
CA GLU A 235 0.23 8.39 31.36
C GLU A 235 0.20 7.43 30.17
N ASN A 236 0.27 7.99 28.96
CA ASN A 236 0.29 7.20 27.75
C ASN A 236 1.60 6.38 27.67
N PRO A 237 1.56 5.04 27.75
CA PRO A 237 2.77 4.21 27.77
C PRO A 237 3.61 4.34 26.49
N LEU A 238 3.02 4.83 25.39
CA LEU A 238 3.73 5.08 24.13
C LEU A 238 4.64 6.31 24.17
N GLN A 239 4.54 7.14 25.21
CA GLN A 239 5.43 8.28 25.44
C GLN A 239 6.70 7.89 26.18
N HIS A 240 6.68 6.77 26.91
CA HIS A 240 7.85 6.27 27.60
C HIS A 240 8.86 5.71 26.60
N ASN A 241 10.15 5.97 26.83
CA ASN A 241 11.22 5.45 25.98
C ASN A 241 11.54 4.00 26.38
N PRO A 242 11.12 2.97 25.60
CA PRO A 242 11.35 1.59 25.99
C PRO A 242 12.82 1.17 25.87
N ALA A 243 13.69 2.03 25.33
CA ALA A 243 15.11 1.77 25.14
C ALA A 243 16.01 2.43 26.19
N GLU A 244 15.44 3.12 27.16
CA GLU A 244 16.19 3.68 28.27
C GLU A 244 17.02 2.59 28.97
N GLY A 245 18.29 2.89 29.23
CA GLY A 245 19.24 1.95 29.83
C GLY A 245 19.75 0.81 28.93
N LYS A 246 19.23 0.62 27.71
CA LYS A 246 19.75 -0.42 26.79
C LYS A 246 21.10 -0.02 26.20
N SER A 247 21.96 -0.97 25.86
CA SER A 247 23.16 -0.75 25.03
C SER A 247 22.92 -1.19 23.58
N ILE A 248 23.79 -0.74 22.66
CA ILE A 248 23.83 -1.22 21.28
C ILE A 248 25.20 -1.86 21.07
N ASP A 249 25.23 -3.16 20.84
CA ASP A 249 26.49 -3.86 20.62
C ASP A 249 26.92 -3.72 19.16
N ILE A 250 28.18 -3.33 18.93
CA ILE A 250 28.79 -3.34 17.60
C ILE A 250 29.46 -4.70 17.41
N ILE A 251 28.97 -5.48 16.44
CA ILE A 251 29.52 -6.81 16.12
C ILE A 251 30.65 -6.69 15.09
N TYR A 252 30.60 -5.69 14.24
CA TYR A 252 31.60 -5.43 13.21
C TYR A 252 31.74 -3.93 12.98
N GLN A 253 32.96 -3.46 12.72
CA GLN A 253 33.24 -2.08 12.36
C GLN A 253 34.51 -2.01 11.51
N ASP A 254 34.45 -1.20 10.45
CA ASP A 254 35.60 -0.73 9.68
C ASP A 254 35.45 0.78 9.39
N ASP A 255 36.31 1.33 8.54
CA ASP A 255 36.31 2.77 8.20
C ASP A 255 35.06 3.21 7.43
N ASP A 256 34.35 2.27 6.79
CA ASP A 256 33.24 2.53 5.89
C ASP A 256 31.87 2.23 6.53
N MET A 257 31.79 1.21 7.40
CA MET A 257 30.53 0.74 7.99
C MET A 257 30.69 0.06 9.35
N ALA A 258 29.58 -0.02 10.08
CA ALA A 258 29.42 -0.85 11.26
C ALA A 258 28.19 -1.77 11.14
N VAL A 259 28.20 -2.90 11.84
CA VAL A 259 27.05 -3.78 12.03
C VAL A 259 26.72 -3.84 13.51
N VAL A 260 25.51 -3.43 13.86
CA VAL A 260 25.03 -3.41 15.24
C VAL A 260 24.04 -4.53 15.51
N ASN A 261 24.05 -5.05 16.74
CA ASN A 261 22.98 -5.87 17.27
C ASN A 261 21.93 -4.97 17.93
N LYS A 262 20.87 -4.63 17.20
CA LYS A 262 19.78 -3.82 17.77
C LYS A 262 19.00 -4.66 18.79
N PRO A 263 18.82 -4.21 20.04
CA PRO A 263 17.94 -4.89 20.98
C PRO A 263 16.45 -4.76 20.55
N ALA A 264 15.60 -5.64 21.07
CA ALA A 264 14.15 -5.52 20.91
C ALA A 264 13.62 -4.29 21.66
N GLU A 265 12.44 -3.82 21.28
CA GLU A 265 11.80 -2.61 21.83
C GLU A 265 12.73 -1.38 21.78
N PHE A 266 13.31 -1.14 20.60
CA PHE A 266 14.14 0.03 20.32
C PHE A 266 13.98 0.51 18.89
N LEU A 267 13.73 1.80 18.70
CA LEU A 267 13.53 2.42 17.40
C LEU A 267 14.83 2.43 16.57
N SER A 268 14.72 2.10 15.27
CA SER A 268 15.84 2.25 14.34
C SER A 268 16.13 3.72 13.99
N VAL A 269 15.08 4.54 13.93
CA VAL A 269 15.11 5.98 13.61
C VAL A 269 14.17 6.73 14.55
N PRO A 270 14.37 8.05 14.79
CA PRO A 270 13.53 8.81 15.71
C PRO A 270 12.03 8.70 15.39
N GLY A 271 11.23 8.49 16.43
CA GLY A 271 9.77 8.51 16.37
C GLY A 271 9.21 9.92 16.52
N LYS A 272 7.87 10.04 16.59
CA LYS A 272 7.21 11.33 16.84
C LYS A 272 7.27 11.76 18.30
N MET A 273 7.17 10.80 19.23
CA MET A 273 7.13 11.05 20.67
C MET A 273 8.46 10.74 21.34
N VAL A 274 9.10 9.64 20.93
CA VAL A 274 10.40 9.19 21.45
C VAL A 274 11.43 9.35 20.33
N GLU A 275 12.44 10.19 20.56
CA GLU A 275 13.51 10.43 19.58
C GLU A 275 14.64 9.41 19.69
N ASP A 276 14.90 8.91 20.91
CA ASP A 276 15.96 7.93 21.17
C ASP A 276 15.82 6.72 20.22
N SER A 277 16.89 6.47 19.49
CA SER A 277 16.93 5.51 18.41
C SER A 277 18.36 5.11 18.11
N VAL A 278 18.52 3.98 17.42
CA VAL A 278 19.83 3.54 16.94
C VAL A 278 20.50 4.64 16.11
N TYR A 279 19.76 5.34 15.26
CA TYR A 279 20.30 6.47 14.51
C TYR A 279 20.95 7.54 15.40
N LEU A 280 20.25 8.02 16.44
CA LEU A 280 20.79 9.08 17.30
C LEU A 280 22.01 8.62 18.08
N ARG A 281 21.96 7.40 18.64
CA ARG A 281 23.08 6.86 19.41
C ARG A 281 24.30 6.59 18.53
N MET A 282 24.11 6.07 17.32
CA MET A 282 25.20 5.91 16.35
C MET A 282 25.74 7.24 15.84
N LYS A 283 24.89 8.27 15.71
CA LYS A 283 25.34 9.62 15.36
C LYS A 283 26.24 10.23 16.44
N GLN A 284 25.94 9.98 17.71
CA GLN A 284 26.80 10.39 18.82
C GLN A 284 28.12 9.60 18.85
N GLN A 285 28.06 8.30 18.54
CA GLN A 285 29.24 7.43 18.54
C GLN A 285 30.16 7.66 17.34
N PHE A 286 29.61 8.06 16.19
CA PHE A 286 30.34 8.36 14.96
C PHE A 286 30.11 9.83 14.52
N PRO A 287 30.63 10.80 15.28
CA PRO A 287 30.40 12.23 14.99
C PRO A 287 31.01 12.67 13.65
N ASP A 288 32.07 11.99 13.21
CA ASP A 288 32.80 12.29 11.97
C ASP A 288 32.24 11.58 10.72
N ALA A 289 31.12 10.86 10.86
CA ALA A 289 30.47 10.18 9.74
C ALA A 289 30.08 11.18 8.64
N THR A 290 30.49 10.89 7.40
CA THR A 290 30.41 11.86 6.28
C THR A 290 29.09 11.81 5.50
N GLY A 291 28.19 10.89 5.84
CA GLY A 291 26.92 10.69 5.14
C GLY A 291 25.80 10.18 6.05
N PRO A 292 24.61 9.89 5.49
CA PRO A 292 23.52 9.33 6.28
C PRO A 292 23.91 7.96 6.84
N LEU A 293 23.64 7.74 8.14
CA LEU A 293 24.00 6.49 8.82
C LEU A 293 23.09 5.31 8.44
N ILE A 294 21.80 5.57 8.23
CA ILE A 294 20.79 4.53 8.06
C ILE A 294 20.58 4.21 6.58
N VAL A 295 20.73 2.93 6.22
CA VAL A 295 20.45 2.40 4.86
C VAL A 295 19.25 1.45 4.83
N HIS A 296 18.92 0.86 5.97
CA HIS A 296 17.74 0.00 6.18
C HIS A 296 17.28 0.10 7.64
N ARG A 297 16.10 -0.44 7.96
CA ARG A 297 15.50 -0.34 9.29
C ARG A 297 14.91 -1.67 9.74
N LEU A 298 14.99 -1.91 11.04
CA LEU A 298 14.22 -2.92 11.74
C LEU A 298 13.01 -2.26 12.44
N ASP A 299 11.94 -3.01 12.63
CA ASP A 299 10.82 -2.55 13.46
C ASP A 299 11.26 -2.43 14.92
N MET A 300 10.55 -1.62 15.71
CA MET A 300 10.88 -1.35 17.11
C MET A 300 11.08 -2.64 17.91
N SER A 301 10.09 -3.55 17.84
CA SER A 301 10.10 -4.84 18.52
C SER A 301 11.03 -5.89 17.91
N THR A 302 11.58 -5.65 16.71
CA THR A 302 12.48 -6.60 16.05
C THR A 302 13.90 -6.38 16.52
N SER A 303 14.56 -7.40 17.08
CA SER A 303 15.98 -7.37 17.40
C SER A 303 16.85 -7.87 16.24
N GLY A 304 18.15 -7.64 16.32
CA GLY A 304 19.16 -8.28 15.48
C GLY A 304 19.98 -7.31 14.64
N LEU A 305 20.57 -7.84 13.57
CA LEU A 305 21.61 -7.16 12.81
C LEU A 305 21.08 -5.97 12.01
N MET A 306 21.70 -4.81 12.21
CA MET A 306 21.46 -3.62 11.39
C MET A 306 22.80 -3.03 10.93
N VAL A 307 22.83 -2.53 9.69
CA VAL A 307 24.05 -2.00 9.07
C VAL A 307 23.99 -0.49 9.13
N ILE A 308 25.08 0.11 9.58
CA ILE A 308 25.29 1.54 9.75
C ILE A 308 26.38 1.97 8.75
N ALA A 309 26.09 2.94 7.91
CA ALA A 309 27.07 3.49 6.97
C ALA A 309 27.81 4.67 7.62
N ILE A 310 29.13 4.54 7.80
CA ILE A 310 29.98 5.59 8.39
C ILE A 310 30.39 6.60 7.31
N SER A 311 30.70 6.12 6.10
CA SER A 311 31.09 6.98 4.98
C SER A 311 29.94 7.23 3.99
N LYS A 312 29.93 8.41 3.35
CA LYS A 312 28.98 8.72 2.26
C LYS A 312 29.08 7.74 1.09
N ARG A 313 30.29 7.24 0.82
CA ARG A 313 30.55 6.22 -0.21
C ARG A 313 29.88 4.89 0.17
N ALA A 314 30.08 4.44 1.40
CA ALA A 314 29.47 3.23 1.92
C ALA A 314 27.94 3.30 1.89
N ASN A 315 27.35 4.44 2.33
CA ASN A 315 25.90 4.64 2.29
C ASN A 315 25.33 4.42 0.86
N LYS A 316 25.93 5.06 -0.15
CA LYS A 316 25.51 4.93 -1.55
C LYS A 316 25.66 3.49 -2.07
N SER A 317 26.76 2.83 -1.73
CA SER A 317 27.02 1.43 -2.11
C SER A 317 25.99 0.48 -1.49
N LEU A 318 25.79 0.56 -0.17
CA LEU A 318 24.85 -0.26 0.57
C LEU A 318 23.41 -0.03 0.10
N GLN A 319 22.99 1.22 -0.09
CA GLN A 319 21.66 1.53 -0.61
C GLN A 319 21.41 0.89 -1.98
N LYS A 320 22.41 0.94 -2.87
CA LYS A 320 22.33 0.26 -4.18
C LYS A 320 22.15 -1.25 -4.02
N GLN A 321 22.86 -1.89 -3.10
CA GLN A 321 22.73 -3.33 -2.82
C GLN A 321 21.33 -3.70 -2.30
N PHE A 322 20.73 -2.88 -1.43
CA PHE A 322 19.35 -3.08 -0.98
C PHE A 322 18.33 -2.90 -2.12
N ILE A 323 18.50 -1.88 -2.96
CA ILE A 323 17.64 -1.64 -4.13
C ILE A 323 17.73 -2.80 -5.13
N GLN A 324 18.95 -3.28 -5.40
CA GLN A 324 19.23 -4.40 -6.29
C GLN A 324 18.93 -5.77 -5.66
N ARG A 325 18.59 -5.81 -4.37
CA ARG A 325 18.28 -7.02 -3.59
C ARG A 325 19.42 -8.05 -3.56
N THR A 326 20.66 -7.58 -3.59
CA THR A 326 21.84 -8.44 -3.45
C THR A 326 22.12 -8.82 -2.00
N VAL A 327 21.56 -8.04 -1.05
CA VAL A 327 21.64 -8.33 0.39
C VAL A 327 20.70 -9.48 0.75
N GLN A 328 21.27 -10.58 1.24
CA GLN A 328 20.53 -11.70 1.79
C GLN A 328 20.20 -11.42 3.26
N LYS A 329 18.94 -11.65 3.64
CA LYS A 329 18.46 -11.43 5.01
C LYS A 329 17.76 -12.69 5.49
N THR A 330 18.05 -13.06 6.73
CA THR A 330 17.46 -14.23 7.38
C THR A 330 16.96 -13.83 8.75
N TYR A 331 15.71 -14.16 9.04
CA TYR A 331 15.08 -13.93 10.34
C TYR A 331 14.67 -15.27 10.95
N THR A 332 14.62 -15.31 12.28
CA THR A 332 14.03 -16.42 13.01
C THR A 332 12.84 -15.90 13.80
N ALA A 333 11.71 -16.59 13.73
CA ALA A 333 10.49 -16.23 14.44
C ALA A 333 9.85 -17.46 15.08
N LEU A 334 9.19 -17.24 16.20
CA LEU A 334 8.25 -18.21 16.78
C LEU A 334 6.84 -17.72 16.45
N ILE A 335 6.07 -18.54 15.75
CA ILE A 335 4.69 -18.22 15.35
C ILE A 335 3.71 -19.11 16.12
N ASP A 336 2.51 -18.58 16.34
CA ASP A 336 1.37 -19.30 16.91
C ASP A 336 0.81 -20.28 15.87
N GLY A 337 0.40 -21.47 16.29
CA GLY A 337 -0.06 -22.55 15.42
C GLY A 337 1.03 -23.55 14.98
N VAL A 338 0.58 -24.69 14.47
CA VAL A 338 1.43 -25.79 13.97
C VAL A 338 1.34 -25.85 12.45
N LEU A 339 2.43 -25.47 11.75
CA LEU A 339 2.47 -25.52 10.30
C LEU A 339 2.53 -26.95 9.78
N THR A 340 1.67 -27.27 8.81
CA THR A 340 1.64 -28.58 8.16
C THR A 340 2.78 -28.78 7.16
N GLN A 341 3.20 -27.72 6.49
CA GLN A 341 4.29 -27.74 5.51
C GLN A 341 5.63 -27.36 6.15
N ASP A 342 6.72 -28.00 5.72
CA ASP A 342 8.08 -27.70 6.21
C ASP A 342 8.68 -26.45 5.58
N SER A 343 8.18 -26.02 4.43
CA SER A 343 8.64 -24.80 3.76
C SER A 343 7.58 -24.28 2.80
N GLY A 344 7.73 -23.02 2.38
CA GLY A 344 6.83 -22.43 1.40
C GLY A 344 7.18 -20.99 1.05
N GLN A 345 6.36 -20.41 0.18
CA GLN A 345 6.52 -19.04 -0.31
C GLN A 345 5.22 -18.26 -0.14
N ILE A 346 5.32 -17.04 0.38
CA ILE A 346 4.20 -16.14 0.64
C ILE A 346 4.32 -14.95 -0.32
N ASN A 347 3.33 -14.80 -1.20
CA ASN A 347 3.27 -13.76 -2.22
C ASN A 347 2.00 -12.91 -2.04
N LEU A 348 1.98 -12.09 -0.98
CA LEU A 348 0.84 -11.25 -0.65
C LEU A 348 1.22 -9.77 -0.81
N PRO A 349 0.58 -9.01 -1.73
CA PRO A 349 0.86 -7.58 -1.91
C PRO A 349 0.37 -6.78 -0.69
N MET A 350 1.15 -5.77 -0.29
CA MET A 350 0.91 -5.04 0.96
C MET A 350 0.97 -3.52 0.81
N ARG A 351 0.23 -2.83 1.66
CA ARG A 351 0.31 -1.37 1.84
C ARG A 351 0.11 -0.98 3.30
N GLY A 352 0.43 0.27 3.60
CA GLY A 352 0.06 0.88 4.89
C GLY A 352 -1.45 0.97 5.02
N ASP A 353 -1.93 0.68 6.22
CA ASP A 353 -3.28 1.02 6.64
C ASP A 353 -3.33 2.54 6.84
N LEU A 354 -4.16 3.22 6.05
CA LEU A 354 -4.27 4.68 6.09
C LEU A 354 -5.12 5.16 7.28
N ASP A 355 -5.99 4.28 7.79
CA ASP A 355 -6.93 4.58 8.86
C ASP A 355 -6.37 4.12 10.23
N ASP A 356 -5.34 3.26 10.26
CA ASP A 356 -4.73 2.80 11.51
C ASP A 356 -3.19 2.71 11.41
N ARG A 357 -2.56 3.81 10.98
CA ARG A 357 -1.09 3.90 10.95
C ARG A 357 -0.51 3.67 12.37
N PRO A 358 0.61 2.93 12.51
CA PRO A 358 1.51 2.43 11.47
C PRO A 358 1.21 1.01 10.95
N ARG A 359 0.00 0.46 11.19
CA ARG A 359 -0.35 -0.89 10.75
C ARG A 359 -0.28 -1.04 9.23
N GLN A 360 -0.14 -2.29 8.80
CA GLN A 360 -0.02 -2.68 7.40
C GLN A 360 -1.03 -3.79 7.12
N LEU A 361 -1.51 -3.86 5.89
CA LEU A 361 -2.51 -4.84 5.47
C LEU A 361 -2.21 -5.41 4.08
N VAL A 362 -2.81 -6.57 3.78
CA VAL A 362 -2.78 -7.17 2.45
C VAL A 362 -3.78 -6.44 1.55
N CYS A 363 -3.35 -6.00 0.37
CA CYS A 363 -4.20 -5.30 -0.59
C CYS A 363 -3.82 -5.66 -2.02
N TYR A 364 -4.72 -6.32 -2.74
CA TYR A 364 -4.48 -6.75 -4.12
C TYR A 364 -4.59 -5.60 -5.14
N GLU A 365 -5.34 -4.54 -4.81
CA GLU A 365 -5.60 -3.42 -5.72
C GLU A 365 -4.48 -2.38 -5.73
N HIS A 366 -4.00 -2.00 -4.54
CA HIS A 366 -3.01 -0.93 -4.37
C HIS A 366 -1.76 -1.37 -3.60
N GLY A 367 -1.68 -2.64 -3.20
CA GLY A 367 -0.53 -3.17 -2.46
C GLY A 367 0.69 -3.30 -3.36
N LYS A 368 1.85 -2.96 -2.80
CA LYS A 368 3.13 -3.22 -3.46
C LYS A 368 3.44 -4.72 -3.34
N PRO A 369 3.94 -5.37 -4.40
CA PRO A 369 4.36 -6.77 -4.34
C PRO A 369 5.35 -7.00 -3.19
N ALA A 370 5.10 -8.07 -2.43
CA ALA A 370 5.92 -8.51 -1.33
C ALA A 370 6.04 -10.05 -1.34
N GLU A 371 7.26 -10.54 -1.12
CA GLU A 371 7.63 -11.95 -1.25
C GLU A 371 8.52 -12.37 -0.08
N THR A 372 8.11 -13.44 0.60
CA THR A 372 8.83 -14.07 1.73
C THR A 372 8.85 -15.58 1.53
N THR A 373 10.03 -16.18 1.63
CA THR A 373 10.16 -17.64 1.73
C THR A 373 10.32 -18.03 3.20
N TYR A 374 9.75 -19.16 3.61
CA TYR A 374 9.90 -19.67 4.97
C TYR A 374 10.33 -21.14 4.98
N GLU A 375 10.93 -21.53 6.09
CA GLU A 375 11.38 -22.89 6.39
C GLU A 375 11.14 -23.17 7.87
N VAL A 376 10.55 -24.32 8.21
CA VAL A 376 10.32 -24.73 9.60
C VAL A 376 11.62 -25.23 10.21
N ILE A 377 11.96 -24.69 11.38
CA ILE A 377 13.12 -25.13 12.19
C ILE A 377 12.66 -26.21 13.19
N SER A 378 11.56 -25.97 13.89
CA SER A 378 11.03 -26.90 14.89
C SER A 378 9.55 -26.64 15.16
N ARG A 379 8.84 -27.65 15.66
CA ARG A 379 7.42 -27.56 16.05
C ARG A 379 7.26 -27.92 17.53
N THR A 380 6.27 -27.31 18.16
CA THR A 380 5.75 -27.66 19.48
C THR A 380 4.23 -27.85 19.36
N ASP A 381 3.54 -28.24 20.42
CA ASP A 381 2.09 -28.51 20.38
C ASP A 381 1.24 -27.30 19.95
N LYS A 382 1.74 -26.07 20.15
CA LYS A 382 1.00 -24.83 19.88
C LYS A 382 1.74 -23.82 19.02
N HIS A 383 3.03 -24.01 18.77
CA HIS A 383 3.86 -23.02 18.09
C HIS A 383 4.81 -23.67 17.10
N THR A 384 5.16 -22.92 16.06
CA THR A 384 6.17 -23.31 15.06
C THR A 384 7.31 -22.30 15.07
N LYS A 385 8.55 -22.76 15.18
CA LYS A 385 9.73 -21.93 14.98
C LYS A 385 10.11 -21.98 13.50
N VAL A 386 10.19 -20.82 12.86
CA VAL A 386 10.46 -20.69 11.42
C VAL A 386 11.66 -19.81 11.16
N ARG A 387 12.35 -20.11 10.07
CA ARG A 387 13.28 -19.22 9.40
C ARG A 387 12.56 -18.50 8.27
N LEU A 388 12.82 -17.22 8.11
CA LEU A 388 12.16 -16.36 7.12
C LEU A 388 13.21 -15.64 6.28
N TYR A 389 13.01 -15.68 4.96
CA TYR A 389 13.90 -15.10 3.95
C TYR A 389 13.12 -14.07 3.13
N PRO A 390 13.05 -12.80 3.58
CA PRO A 390 12.33 -11.75 2.86
C PRO A 390 13.12 -11.27 1.64
N LYS A 391 12.64 -11.60 0.44
CA LYS A 391 13.21 -11.11 -0.83
C LYS A 391 12.94 -9.61 -1.02
N THR A 392 11.73 -9.18 -0.66
CA THR A 392 11.38 -7.75 -0.57
C THR A 392 11.61 -7.20 0.85
N GLY A 393 11.39 -5.91 1.06
CA GLY A 393 11.55 -5.26 2.37
C GLY A 393 10.44 -4.26 2.64
N ARG A 394 9.18 -4.71 2.66
CA ARG A 394 8.04 -3.84 3.02
C ARG A 394 7.94 -3.70 4.53
N THR A 395 7.39 -2.58 5.00
CA THR A 395 7.10 -2.35 6.43
C THR A 395 6.25 -3.50 6.98
N HIS A 396 6.64 -4.06 8.12
CA HIS A 396 5.98 -5.19 8.80
C HIS A 396 5.76 -6.44 7.93
N GLN A 397 6.49 -6.60 6.81
CA GLN A 397 6.23 -7.66 5.82
C GLN A 397 6.13 -9.05 6.45
N LEU A 398 7.15 -9.45 7.21
CA LEU A 398 7.21 -10.77 7.84
C LEU A 398 6.05 -11.01 8.79
N ARG A 399 5.68 -9.97 9.56
CA ARG A 399 4.60 -10.05 10.55
C ARG A 399 3.25 -10.26 9.88
N VAL A 400 2.93 -9.46 8.86
CA VAL A 400 1.67 -9.60 8.12
C VAL A 400 1.62 -10.90 7.33
N HIS A 401 2.71 -11.27 6.66
CA HIS A 401 2.79 -12.54 5.94
C HIS A 401 2.58 -13.74 6.87
N CYS A 402 3.24 -13.79 8.02
CA CYS A 402 3.01 -14.86 9.00
C CYS A 402 1.57 -14.86 9.51
N ALA A 403 1.05 -13.69 9.89
CA ALA A 403 -0.28 -13.58 10.48
C ALA A 403 -1.41 -13.91 9.48
N THR A 404 -1.20 -13.74 8.17
CA THR A 404 -2.22 -14.01 7.14
C THR A 404 -2.07 -15.38 6.48
N ALA A 405 -0.85 -15.87 6.30
CA ALA A 405 -0.61 -17.10 5.52
C ALA A 405 -0.15 -18.31 6.36
N LEU A 406 0.31 -18.08 7.59
CA LEU A 406 0.91 -19.10 8.46
C LEU A 406 0.18 -19.27 9.81
N ALA A 407 -0.95 -18.57 9.99
CA ALA A 407 -1.72 -18.57 11.24
C ALA A 407 -2.97 -19.45 11.16
#